data_AF-G8R6L0-F1
#
_entry.id   AF-G8R6L0-F1
#
_cell.length_a   1.000
_cell.length_b   1.000
_cell.length_c   1.000
_cell.angle_alpha   90.00
_cell.angle_beta   90.00
_cell.angle_gamma   90.00
#
_symmetry.space_group_name_H-M   'P 1'
#
loop_
_entity.id
_entity.type
_entity.pdbx_description
1 polymer ?
#
loop_
_entity_poly.entity_id
_entity_poly.type
_entity_poly.pdbx_seq_one_letter_code
_entity_poly.pdbx_strand_id
1 'polypeptide(L)'
;MRRYYDILGLQEGATKKEIKQAYRKMAMQYHPDLNPGKESKQKFIEILEAYEYLIGIRQMNEGKGMSYEDLQKFYELMKKAAEEKAKREYREKVREFKKEKERKQGEEYKKAIYLLVAICIAAIGLWQGYKFYTNLMINGDRQVAEVEVVGIGMKRLKYAFQVGDSLYKDEQYVSNNKIEMISGNGMPLKTGDRFEVEFSRGAPAYHRINFERVSTSTMQRYFAMVSSKLTYLFYEEWQHLSNDEKRIRAACITSIVFSRQGFEGLSDIYYADANILDNFSHNSWTWYFMKTSDEFEEILAACQVIEEELH
;
A
#
# COMPACT_ATOMS: atom_id res chain seq x y z
N MET A 1 -62.56 22.73 35.60
CA MET A 1 -61.85 22.08 34.47
C MET A 1 -62.70 21.04 33.74
N ARG A 2 -63.51 20.20 34.45
CA ARG A 2 -64.54 19.31 33.84
C ARG A 2 -65.27 19.91 32.64
N ARG A 3 -65.82 21.10 32.86
CA ARG A 3 -66.65 21.82 31.88
C ARG A 3 -66.02 21.94 30.49
N TYR A 4 -64.69 22.04 30.36
CA TYR A 4 -64.04 22.16 29.05
C TYR A 4 -63.84 20.81 28.34
N TYR A 5 -63.61 19.72 29.09
CA TYR A 5 -63.63 18.38 28.52
C TYR A 5 -65.04 18.02 28.05
N ASP A 6 -66.05 18.39 28.85
CA ASP A 6 -67.46 18.18 28.52
C ASP A 6 -67.88 18.95 27.25
N ILE A 7 -67.42 20.20 27.09
CA ILE A 7 -67.65 21.01 25.87
C ILE A 7 -67.08 20.31 24.63
N LEU A 8 -65.92 19.65 24.74
CA LEU A 8 -65.33 18.88 23.64
C LEU A 8 -65.84 17.43 23.54
N GLY A 9 -66.77 17.02 24.41
CA GLY A 9 -67.32 15.67 24.45
C GLY A 9 -66.28 14.60 24.81
N LEU A 10 -65.30 14.95 25.64
CA LEU A 10 -64.20 14.09 26.06
C LEU A 10 -64.30 13.76 27.55
N GLN A 11 -63.74 12.62 27.95
CA GLN A 11 -63.54 12.30 29.36
C GLN A 11 -62.37 13.09 29.95
N GLU A 12 -62.42 13.35 31.25
CA GLU A 12 -61.31 13.98 31.96
C GLU A 12 -60.02 13.14 31.80
N GLY A 13 -58.91 13.82 31.47
CA GLY A 13 -57.63 13.15 31.24
C GLY A 13 -57.40 12.69 29.80
N ALA A 14 -58.30 13.02 28.86
CA ALA A 14 -58.08 12.80 27.44
C ALA A 14 -56.72 13.36 26.98
N THR A 15 -56.02 12.61 26.15
CA THR A 15 -54.69 12.97 25.65
C THR A 15 -54.76 14.20 24.75
N LYS A 16 -53.66 14.95 24.64
CA LYS A 16 -53.56 16.11 23.71
C LYS A 16 -53.91 15.74 22.26
N LYS A 17 -53.74 14.48 21.86
CA LYS A 17 -54.12 13.98 20.53
C LYS A 17 -55.64 13.86 20.39
N GLU A 18 -56.32 13.35 21.40
CA GLU A 18 -57.79 13.21 21.44
C GLU A 18 -58.47 14.58 21.54
N ILE A 19 -57.95 15.49 22.36
CA ILE A 19 -58.35 16.91 22.41
C ILE A 19 -58.18 17.56 21.03
N LYS A 20 -57.00 17.34 20.41
CA LYS A 20 -56.69 17.46 18.96
C LYS A 20 -57.87 17.18 18.03
N GLN A 21 -58.33 15.96 18.13
CA GLN A 21 -59.25 15.35 17.19
C GLN A 21 -60.70 15.78 17.45
N ALA A 22 -61.11 15.84 18.71
CA ALA A 22 -62.43 16.29 19.12
C ALA A 22 -62.67 17.76 18.74
N TYR A 23 -61.69 18.63 19.00
CA TYR A 23 -61.74 20.03 18.60
C TYR A 23 -61.97 20.19 17.09
N ARG A 24 -61.19 19.49 16.24
CA ARG A 24 -61.37 19.59 14.78
C ARG A 24 -62.77 19.17 14.33
N LYS A 25 -63.27 18.08 14.88
CA LYS A 25 -64.60 17.56 14.55
C LYS A 25 -65.69 18.57 14.90
N MET A 26 -65.63 19.15 16.10
CA MET A 26 -66.60 20.13 16.56
C MET A 26 -66.45 21.50 15.90
N ALA A 27 -65.22 21.94 15.64
CA ALA A 27 -64.94 23.20 14.93
C ALA A 27 -65.46 23.16 13.49
N MET A 28 -65.34 22.02 12.78
CA MET A 28 -65.96 21.85 11.46
C MET A 28 -67.49 21.86 11.53
N GLN A 29 -68.06 21.26 12.58
CA GLN A 29 -69.51 21.19 12.77
C GLN A 29 -70.14 22.56 13.08
N TYR A 30 -69.44 23.41 13.82
CA TYR A 30 -69.96 24.72 14.27
C TYR A 30 -69.31 25.93 13.58
N HIS A 31 -68.59 25.71 12.48
CA HIS A 31 -67.90 26.78 11.74
C HIS A 31 -68.89 27.86 11.28
N PRO A 32 -68.65 29.15 11.56
CA PRO A 32 -69.60 30.23 11.25
C PRO A 32 -69.87 30.38 9.74
N ASP A 33 -68.90 30.05 8.88
CA ASP A 33 -69.09 30.08 7.42
C ASP A 33 -69.91 28.90 6.89
N LEU A 34 -69.89 27.75 7.57
CA LEU A 34 -70.66 26.56 7.16
C LEU A 34 -72.06 26.54 7.80
N ASN A 35 -72.22 27.18 8.96
CA ASN A 35 -73.46 27.28 9.72
C ASN A 35 -73.68 28.74 10.20
N PRO A 36 -74.18 29.62 9.32
CA PRO A 36 -74.42 31.02 9.65
C PRO A 36 -75.62 31.16 10.61
N GLY A 37 -75.34 31.19 11.92
CA GLY A 37 -76.34 31.38 12.97
C GLY A 37 -75.72 31.85 14.29
N LYS A 38 -76.47 32.64 15.07
CA LYS A 38 -75.99 33.20 16.36
C LYS A 38 -75.60 32.10 17.36
N GLU A 39 -76.31 30.98 17.39
CA GLU A 39 -76.00 29.85 18.26
C GLU A 39 -74.75 29.08 17.84
N SER A 40 -74.50 28.93 16.53
CA SER A 40 -73.28 28.28 16.03
C SER A 40 -72.05 29.09 16.42
N LYS A 41 -72.14 30.43 16.31
CA LYS A 41 -71.07 31.34 16.73
C LYS A 41 -70.76 31.22 18.22
N GLN A 42 -71.78 31.17 19.07
CA GLN A 42 -71.59 31.05 20.52
C GLN A 42 -70.96 29.71 20.91
N LYS A 43 -71.47 28.59 20.37
CA LYS A 43 -70.91 27.26 20.60
C LYS A 43 -69.48 27.15 20.09
N PHE A 44 -69.19 27.75 18.94
CA PHE A 44 -67.85 27.77 18.37
C PHE A 44 -66.84 28.49 19.27
N ILE A 45 -67.23 29.64 19.86
CA ILE A 45 -66.41 30.37 20.83
C ILE A 45 -66.14 29.49 22.06
N GLU A 46 -67.14 28.80 22.59
CA GLU A 46 -66.98 27.91 23.76
C GLU A 46 -66.06 26.71 23.46
N ILE A 47 -66.20 26.10 22.27
CA ILE A 47 -65.34 25.00 21.79
C ILE A 47 -63.89 25.47 21.63
N LEU A 48 -63.68 26.67 21.09
CA LEU A 48 -62.37 27.29 20.94
C LEU A 48 -61.73 27.56 22.30
N GLU A 49 -62.47 28.18 23.23
CA GLU A 49 -62.00 28.45 24.58
C GLU A 49 -61.63 27.17 25.36
N ALA A 50 -62.45 26.12 25.21
CA ALA A 50 -62.19 24.82 25.80
C ALA A 50 -60.89 24.21 25.26
N TYR A 51 -60.71 24.26 23.93
CA TYR A 51 -59.51 23.75 23.28
C TYR A 51 -58.25 24.53 23.67
N GLU A 52 -58.29 25.86 23.65
CA GLU A 52 -57.16 26.72 24.06
C GLU A 52 -56.73 26.48 25.50
N TYR A 53 -57.69 26.31 26.41
CA TYR A 53 -57.40 26.01 27.81
C TYR A 53 -56.77 24.63 27.97
N LEU A 54 -57.37 23.60 27.37
CA LEU A 54 -56.93 22.21 27.53
C LEU A 54 -55.58 21.90 26.87
N ILE A 55 -55.23 22.62 25.80
CA ILE A 55 -53.92 22.49 25.15
C ILE A 55 -52.86 23.44 25.75
N GLY A 56 -53.27 24.36 26.64
CA GLY A 56 -52.40 25.28 27.39
C GLY A 56 -52.06 26.59 26.68
N ILE A 57 -52.76 26.95 25.59
CA ILE A 57 -52.52 28.16 24.80
C ILE A 57 -53.04 29.41 25.53
N ARG A 58 -54.16 29.31 26.27
CA ARG A 58 -54.80 30.46 26.93
C ARG A 58 -53.90 31.15 27.98
N GLN A 59 -52.91 30.43 28.53
CA GLN A 59 -51.91 30.97 29.47
C GLN A 59 -50.86 31.86 28.80
N MET A 60 -50.69 31.77 27.47
CA MET A 60 -49.68 32.53 26.71
C MET A 60 -50.17 33.89 26.17
N ASN A 61 -51.48 34.15 26.17
CA ASN A 61 -52.10 35.29 25.47
C ASN A 61 -52.92 36.24 26.37
N GLU A 62 -52.45 36.50 27.60
CA GLU A 62 -53.00 37.51 28.52
C GLU A 62 -54.54 37.56 28.63
N GLY A 63 -55.21 36.41 28.49
CA GLY A 63 -56.67 36.31 28.60
C GLY A 63 -57.50 36.78 27.39
N LYS A 64 -56.91 37.14 26.24
CA LYS A 64 -57.66 37.41 25.00
C LYS A 64 -57.69 36.15 24.12
N GLY A 65 -58.90 35.66 23.80
CA GLY A 65 -59.08 34.50 22.92
C GLY A 65 -58.56 34.78 21.50
N MET A 66 -58.00 33.76 20.84
CA MET A 66 -57.41 33.96 19.50
C MET A 66 -58.47 34.01 18.39
N SER A 67 -58.14 34.71 17.31
CA SER A 67 -58.92 34.61 16.06
C SER A 67 -58.78 33.20 15.46
N TYR A 68 -59.78 32.79 14.69
CA TYR A 68 -59.78 31.51 13.98
C TYR A 68 -58.57 31.34 13.04
N GLU A 69 -58.19 32.40 12.33
CA GLU A 69 -57.03 32.40 11.44
C GLU A 69 -55.70 32.19 12.20
N ASP A 70 -55.57 32.80 13.38
CA ASP A 70 -54.38 32.66 14.23
C ASP A 70 -54.26 31.24 14.78
N LEU A 71 -55.38 30.62 15.12
CA LEU A 71 -55.43 29.24 15.57
C LEU A 71 -55.06 28.24 14.45
N GLN A 72 -55.50 28.49 13.21
CA GLN A 72 -55.08 27.69 12.06
C GLN A 72 -53.57 27.81 11.81
N LYS A 73 -53.04 29.04 11.81
CA LYS A 73 -51.59 29.28 11.68
C LYS A 73 -50.81 28.59 12.80
N PHE A 74 -51.27 28.68 14.04
CA PHE A 74 -50.67 27.99 15.18
C PHE A 74 -50.67 26.47 14.99
N TYR A 75 -51.78 25.91 14.54
CA TYR A 75 -51.88 24.47 14.28
C TYR A 75 -50.90 24.00 13.18
N GLU A 76 -50.78 24.75 12.07
CA GLU A 76 -49.81 24.46 11.01
C GLU A 76 -48.36 24.59 11.48
N LEU A 77 -48.06 25.63 12.26
CA LEU A 77 -46.75 25.82 12.91
C LEU A 77 -46.40 24.61 13.78
N MET A 78 -47.33 24.17 14.62
CA MET A 78 -47.14 22.99 15.48
C MET A 78 -46.97 21.70 14.68
N LYS A 79 -47.68 21.55 13.55
CA LYS A 79 -47.52 20.40 12.66
C LYS A 79 -46.13 20.38 12.01
N LYS A 80 -45.68 21.51 11.45
CA LYS A 80 -44.33 21.67 10.87
C LYS A 80 -43.25 21.42 11.92
N ALA A 81 -43.42 21.96 13.14
CA ALA A 81 -42.50 21.74 14.24
C ALA A 81 -42.41 20.25 14.64
N ALA A 82 -43.54 19.54 14.66
CA ALA A 82 -43.57 18.10 14.93
C ALA A 82 -42.89 17.29 13.82
N GLU A 83 -43.10 17.63 12.55
CA GLU A 83 -42.44 16.99 11.41
C GLU A 83 -40.92 17.24 11.41
N GLU A 84 -40.48 18.48 11.66
CA GLU A 84 -39.07 18.83 11.79
C GLU A 84 -38.41 18.07 12.96
N LYS A 85 -39.09 17.97 14.10
CA LYS A 85 -38.62 17.18 15.24
C LYS A 85 -38.45 15.70 14.86
N ALA A 86 -39.44 15.10 14.20
CA ALA A 86 -39.36 13.71 13.74
C ALA A 86 -38.21 13.50 12.72
N LYS A 87 -38.01 14.44 11.79
CA LYS A 87 -36.87 14.41 10.85
C LYS A 87 -35.52 14.53 11.55
N ARG A 88 -35.42 15.34 12.61
CA ARG A 88 -34.18 15.47 13.42
C ARG A 88 -33.86 14.17 14.14
N GLU A 89 -34.84 13.61 14.85
CA GLU A 89 -34.69 12.32 15.55
C GLU A 89 -34.33 11.18 14.58
N TYR A 90 -34.95 11.14 13.40
CA TYR A 90 -34.60 10.15 12.37
C TYR A 90 -33.16 10.33 11.88
N ARG A 91 -32.73 11.56 11.58
CA ARG A 91 -31.35 11.86 11.16
C ARG A 91 -30.33 11.49 12.24
N GLU A 92 -30.63 11.74 13.50
CA GLU A 92 -29.78 11.36 14.63
C GLU A 92 -29.64 9.84 14.73
N LYS A 93 -30.75 9.09 14.68
CA LYS A 93 -30.72 7.62 14.68
C LYS A 93 -29.90 7.04 13.52
N VAL A 94 -30.07 7.59 12.31
CA VAL A 94 -29.28 7.16 11.14
C VAL A 94 -27.80 7.46 11.35
N ARG A 95 -27.46 8.62 11.93
CA ARG A 95 -26.07 8.99 12.23
C ARG A 95 -25.44 8.06 13.27
N GLU A 96 -26.18 7.73 14.33
CA GLU A 96 -25.74 6.78 15.35
C GLU A 96 -25.54 5.38 14.79
N PHE A 97 -26.52 4.89 14.03
CA PHE A 97 -26.42 3.60 13.35
C PHE A 97 -25.21 3.55 12.40
N LYS A 98 -24.96 4.62 11.63
CA LYS A 98 -23.79 4.72 10.75
C LYS A 98 -22.49 4.66 11.55
N LYS A 99 -22.37 5.43 12.64
CA LYS A 99 -21.20 5.40 13.53
C LYS A 99 -20.98 4.02 14.15
N GLU A 100 -22.04 3.34 14.58
CA GLU A 100 -21.94 2.01 15.16
C GLU A 100 -21.46 0.99 14.13
N LYS A 101 -22.00 1.06 12.89
CA LYS A 101 -21.56 0.24 11.77
C LYS A 101 -20.09 0.49 11.44
N GLU A 102 -19.67 1.75 11.36
CA GLU A 102 -18.26 2.14 11.14
C GLU A 102 -17.35 1.64 12.26
N ARG A 103 -17.78 1.70 13.53
CA ARG A 103 -17.01 1.18 14.66
C ARG A 103 -16.83 -0.34 14.58
N LYS A 104 -17.91 -1.08 14.34
CA LYS A 104 -17.88 -2.54 14.16
C LYS A 104 -16.99 -2.93 12.98
N GLN A 105 -17.13 -2.23 11.86
CA GLN A 105 -16.30 -2.44 10.69
C GLN A 105 -14.83 -2.13 10.99
N GLY A 106 -14.53 -1.06 11.73
CA GLY A 106 -13.18 -0.72 12.16
C GLY A 106 -12.56 -1.76 13.11
N GLU A 107 -13.34 -2.35 14.00
CA GLU A 107 -12.89 -3.45 14.87
C GLU A 107 -12.56 -4.71 14.07
N GLU A 108 -13.39 -5.07 13.09
CA GLU A 108 -13.13 -6.17 12.17
C GLU A 108 -11.88 -5.93 11.31
N TYR A 109 -11.70 -4.71 10.79
CA TYR A 109 -10.47 -4.35 10.07
C TYR A 109 -9.23 -4.46 10.96
N LYS A 110 -9.30 -4.02 12.23
CA LYS A 110 -8.17 -4.16 13.17
C LYS A 110 -7.81 -5.63 13.36
N LYS A 111 -8.80 -6.51 13.58
CA LYS A 111 -8.56 -7.96 13.70
C LYS A 111 -7.92 -8.54 12.44
N ALA A 112 -8.39 -8.14 11.25
CA ALA A 112 -7.82 -8.57 9.98
C ALA A 112 -6.37 -8.11 9.81
N ILE A 113 -6.05 -6.87 10.19
CA ILE A 113 -4.68 -6.35 10.17
C ILE A 113 -3.78 -7.14 11.13
N TYR A 114 -4.23 -7.40 12.37
CA TYR A 114 -3.45 -8.21 13.31
C TYR A 114 -3.21 -9.63 12.80
N LEU A 115 -4.20 -10.25 12.16
CA LEU A 115 -4.06 -11.55 11.54
C LEU A 115 -3.03 -11.54 10.40
N LEU A 116 -3.09 -10.55 9.52
CA LEU A 116 -2.12 -10.39 8.43
C LEU A 116 -0.69 -10.19 8.97
N VAL A 117 -0.53 -9.33 9.98
CA VAL A 117 0.77 -9.11 10.63
C VAL A 117 1.29 -10.41 11.26
N ALA A 118 0.43 -11.17 11.95
CA ALA A 118 0.81 -12.46 12.52
C ALA A 118 1.24 -13.48 11.46
N ILE A 119 0.53 -13.54 10.33
CA ILE A 119 0.90 -14.40 9.19
C ILE A 119 2.25 -13.98 8.62
N CYS A 120 2.49 -12.67 8.43
CA CYS A 120 3.79 -12.17 7.96
C CYS A 120 4.93 -12.54 8.93
N ILE A 121 4.73 -12.38 10.24
CA ILE A 121 5.73 -12.76 11.25
C ILE A 121 5.99 -14.27 11.20
N ALA A 122 4.94 -15.09 11.12
CA ALA A 122 5.08 -16.55 11.01
C ALA A 122 5.83 -16.96 9.74
N ALA A 123 5.53 -16.33 8.59
CA ALA A 123 6.21 -16.58 7.32
C ALA A 123 7.70 -16.19 7.39
N ILE A 124 8.03 -15.04 8.01
CA ILE A 124 9.42 -14.63 8.24
C ILE A 124 10.13 -15.63 9.15
N GLY A 125 9.47 -16.08 10.23
CA GLY A 125 10.01 -17.08 11.15
C GLY A 125 10.31 -18.42 10.46
N LEU A 126 9.39 -18.90 9.62
CA LEU A 126 9.58 -20.11 8.81
C LEU A 126 10.74 -19.95 7.82
N TRP A 127 10.82 -18.80 7.14
CA TRP A 127 11.91 -18.52 6.19
C TRP A 127 13.28 -18.45 6.89
N GLN A 128 13.37 -17.77 8.03
CA GLN A 128 14.60 -17.72 8.83
C GLN A 128 14.97 -19.10 9.38
N GLY A 129 13.99 -19.85 9.89
CA GLY A 129 14.20 -21.22 10.39
C GLY A 129 14.70 -22.16 9.29
N TYR A 130 14.11 -22.09 8.09
CA TYR A 130 14.59 -22.83 6.92
C TYR A 130 16.03 -22.46 6.56
N LYS A 131 16.35 -21.16 6.47
CA LYS A 131 17.71 -20.68 6.17
C LYS A 131 18.72 -21.11 7.24
N PHE A 132 18.33 -21.07 8.51
CA PHE A 132 19.16 -21.55 9.61
C PHE A 132 19.43 -23.05 9.48
N TYR A 133 18.39 -23.85 9.22
CA TYR A 133 18.48 -25.29 9.04
C TYR A 133 19.37 -25.66 7.84
N THR A 134 19.19 -25.03 6.67
CA THR A 134 20.05 -25.30 5.51
C THR A 134 21.51 -24.95 5.78
N ASN A 135 21.78 -23.82 6.44
CA ASN A 135 23.14 -23.44 6.84
C ASN A 135 23.74 -24.45 7.82
N LEU A 136 22.96 -24.95 8.78
CA LEU A 136 23.42 -25.96 9.73
C LEU A 136 23.77 -27.28 9.01
N MET A 137 22.94 -27.71 8.06
CA MET A 137 23.21 -28.90 7.25
C MET A 137 24.47 -28.76 6.38
N ILE A 138 24.67 -27.60 5.75
CA ILE A 138 25.87 -27.32 4.94
C ILE A 138 27.11 -27.29 5.84
N ASN A 139 27.07 -26.57 6.96
CA ASN A 139 28.24 -26.39 7.82
C ASN A 139 28.65 -27.66 8.59
N GLY A 140 27.69 -28.55 8.91
CA GLY A 140 27.97 -29.78 9.65
C GLY A 140 28.85 -30.80 8.91
N ASP A 141 28.81 -30.80 7.58
CA ASP A 141 29.58 -31.70 6.71
C ASP A 141 29.98 -31.00 5.41
N ARG A 142 30.57 -29.81 5.57
CA ARG A 142 30.83 -28.87 4.48
C ARG A 142 31.88 -29.44 3.52
N GLN A 143 31.53 -29.44 2.23
CA GLN A 143 32.41 -29.69 1.10
C GLN A 143 32.32 -28.55 0.10
N VAL A 144 33.33 -28.42 -0.74
CA VAL A 144 33.42 -27.40 -1.78
C VAL A 144 33.69 -28.07 -3.11
N ALA A 145 33.00 -27.64 -4.16
CA ALA A 145 33.22 -28.07 -5.54
C ALA A 145 33.05 -26.90 -6.50
N GLU A 146 33.36 -27.14 -7.77
CA GLU A 146 33.02 -26.23 -8.85
C GLU A 146 31.64 -26.59 -9.40
N VAL A 147 30.79 -25.58 -9.57
CA VAL A 147 29.47 -25.69 -10.19
C VAL A 147 29.47 -24.98 -11.53
N GLU A 148 28.91 -25.63 -12.55
CA GLU A 148 28.79 -25.10 -13.90
C GLU A 148 27.34 -24.70 -14.20
N VAL A 149 27.17 -23.53 -14.81
CA VAL A 149 25.91 -23.07 -15.37
C VAL A 149 25.62 -23.86 -16.65
N VAL A 150 24.67 -24.78 -16.58
CA VAL A 150 24.27 -25.64 -17.71
C VAL A 150 23.11 -25.05 -18.51
N GLY A 151 22.38 -24.08 -17.95
CA GLY A 151 21.26 -23.46 -18.64
C GLY A 151 20.72 -22.23 -17.94
N ILE A 152 20.17 -21.31 -18.73
CA ILE A 152 19.62 -20.05 -18.26
C ILE A 152 18.18 -19.94 -18.77
N GLY A 153 17.21 -20.11 -17.86
CA GLY A 153 15.79 -19.93 -18.12
C GLY A 153 15.29 -18.60 -17.56
N MET A 154 14.02 -18.27 -17.82
CA MET A 154 13.42 -17.04 -17.30
C MET A 154 13.39 -17.06 -15.76
N LYS A 155 14.26 -16.26 -15.13
CA LYS A 155 14.47 -16.16 -13.67
C LYS A 155 14.94 -17.47 -13.00
N ARG A 156 15.46 -18.42 -13.78
CA ARG A 156 15.91 -19.73 -13.29
C ARG A 156 17.30 -20.02 -13.82
N LEU A 157 18.27 -20.14 -12.93
CA LEU A 157 19.61 -20.61 -13.25
C LEU A 157 19.65 -22.11 -13.06
N LYS A 158 19.96 -22.85 -14.13
CA LYS A 158 20.18 -24.31 -14.08
C LYS A 158 21.67 -24.57 -14.01
N TYR A 159 22.08 -25.40 -13.07
CA TYR A 159 23.48 -25.68 -12.82
C TYR A 159 23.72 -27.13 -12.44
N ALA A 160 24.97 -27.55 -12.57
CA ALA A 160 25.40 -28.90 -12.23
C ALA A 160 26.76 -28.90 -11.56
N PHE A 161 26.98 -29.81 -10.60
CA PHE A 161 28.27 -30.00 -9.93
C PHE A 161 28.49 -31.48 -9.61
N GLN A 162 29.75 -31.89 -9.52
CA GLN A 162 30.11 -33.28 -9.22
C GLN A 162 30.18 -33.52 -7.70
N VAL A 163 29.66 -34.67 -7.27
CA VAL A 163 29.75 -35.18 -5.91
C VAL A 163 30.21 -36.63 -5.96
N GLY A 164 31.50 -36.87 -5.72
CA GLY A 164 32.11 -38.16 -6.01
C GLY A 164 31.94 -38.50 -7.50
N ASP A 165 31.40 -39.68 -7.80
CA ASP A 165 31.16 -40.13 -9.18
C ASP A 165 29.80 -39.68 -9.74
N SER A 166 29.00 -38.95 -8.96
CA SER A 166 27.65 -38.53 -9.35
C SER A 166 27.60 -37.07 -9.80
N LEU A 167 26.87 -36.80 -10.88
CA LEU A 167 26.57 -35.44 -11.32
C LEU A 167 25.24 -34.98 -10.71
N TYR A 168 25.30 -33.99 -9.82
CA TYR A 168 24.12 -33.36 -9.24
C TYR A 168 23.67 -32.19 -10.13
N LYS A 169 22.36 -32.03 -10.31
CA LYS A 169 21.75 -30.95 -11.09
C LYS A 169 20.64 -30.29 -10.30
N ASP A 170 20.58 -28.97 -10.34
CA ASP A 170 19.54 -28.22 -9.65
C ASP A 170 19.26 -26.88 -10.34
N GLU A 171 18.20 -26.21 -9.88
CA GLU A 171 17.74 -24.93 -10.40
C GLU A 171 17.50 -23.94 -9.25
N GLN A 172 18.07 -22.74 -9.35
CA GLN A 172 17.82 -21.68 -8.36
C GLN A 172 17.19 -20.44 -8.99
N TYR A 173 16.40 -19.73 -8.20
CA TYR A 173 15.89 -18.43 -8.60
C TYR A 173 17.04 -17.43 -8.60
N VAL A 174 17.15 -16.65 -9.68
CA VAL A 174 18.11 -15.55 -9.81
C VAL A 174 17.39 -14.27 -10.21
N SER A 175 17.97 -13.13 -9.85
CA SER A 175 17.43 -11.82 -10.22
C SER A 175 17.53 -11.59 -11.73
N ASN A 176 16.71 -10.66 -12.21
CA ASN A 176 16.69 -10.25 -13.62
C ASN A 176 16.58 -8.73 -13.74
N ASN A 177 17.30 -8.13 -14.67
CA ASN A 177 17.27 -6.68 -14.94
C ASN A 177 16.58 -6.36 -16.29
N LYS A 178 15.63 -7.21 -16.72
CA LYS A 178 14.97 -7.21 -18.06
C LYS A 178 15.90 -7.39 -19.27
N ILE A 179 17.18 -7.06 -19.15
CA ILE A 179 18.22 -7.17 -20.18
C ILE A 179 18.76 -8.60 -20.19
N GLU A 180 19.13 -9.12 -19.02
CA GLU A 180 19.67 -10.46 -18.87
C GLU A 180 19.51 -11.02 -17.45
N MET A 181 20.11 -12.18 -17.22
CA MET A 181 20.10 -12.87 -15.93
C MET A 181 21.36 -12.49 -15.16
N ILE A 182 21.16 -12.03 -13.93
CA ILE A 182 22.26 -11.49 -13.12
C ILE A 182 22.66 -12.52 -12.06
N SER A 183 23.96 -12.72 -11.92
CA SER A 183 24.55 -13.51 -10.84
C SER A 183 24.37 -12.79 -9.49
N GLY A 184 24.55 -13.51 -8.38
CA GLY A 184 24.50 -12.89 -7.05
C GLY A 184 25.54 -11.77 -6.85
N ASN A 185 26.59 -11.73 -7.67
CA ASN A 185 27.65 -10.72 -7.64
C ASN A 185 27.38 -9.50 -8.55
N GLY A 186 26.22 -9.40 -9.18
CA GLY A 186 25.87 -8.27 -10.06
C GLY A 186 26.28 -8.43 -11.53
N MET A 187 27.13 -9.41 -11.87
CA MET A 187 27.59 -9.63 -13.25
C MET A 187 26.62 -10.53 -14.05
N PRO A 188 26.62 -10.45 -15.39
CA PRO A 188 25.74 -11.27 -16.23
C PRO A 188 26.13 -12.75 -16.27
N LEU A 189 25.13 -13.63 -16.19
CA LEU A 189 25.30 -15.08 -16.28
C LEU A 189 25.32 -15.57 -17.73
N LYS A 190 26.21 -16.52 -18.01
CA LYS A 190 26.29 -17.24 -19.29
C LYS A 190 26.46 -18.74 -19.04
N THR A 191 25.93 -19.56 -19.96
CA THR A 191 26.19 -21.00 -19.97
C THR A 191 27.70 -21.28 -20.06
N GLY A 192 28.18 -22.22 -19.27
CA GLY A 192 29.60 -22.52 -19.11
C GLY A 192 30.30 -21.66 -18.04
N ASP A 193 29.63 -20.68 -17.44
CA ASP A 193 30.16 -20.02 -16.24
C ASP A 193 30.29 -21.02 -15.11
N ARG A 194 31.40 -20.88 -14.37
CA ARG A 194 31.72 -21.73 -13.24
C ARG A 194 31.95 -20.92 -11.98
N PHE A 195 31.41 -21.42 -10.88
CA PHE A 195 31.45 -20.82 -9.55
C PHE A 195 31.82 -21.88 -8.51
N GLU A 196 32.19 -21.46 -7.32
CA GLU A 196 32.30 -22.34 -6.16
C GLU A 196 30.90 -22.68 -5.63
N VAL A 197 30.69 -23.93 -5.24
CA VAL A 197 29.50 -24.36 -4.50
C VAL A 197 29.92 -25.02 -3.20
N GLU A 198 29.29 -24.61 -2.11
CA GLU A 198 29.43 -25.25 -0.81
C GLU A 198 28.23 -26.16 -0.58
N PHE A 199 28.44 -27.42 -0.19
CA PHE A 199 27.38 -28.40 -0.01
C PHE A 199 27.65 -29.36 1.14
N SER A 200 26.61 -30.03 1.63
CA SER A 200 26.72 -31.09 2.63
C SER A 200 27.06 -32.43 1.96
N ARG A 201 28.17 -33.10 2.32
CA ARG A 201 28.60 -34.36 1.65
C ARG A 201 27.53 -35.45 1.73
N GLY A 202 26.95 -35.66 2.91
CA GLY A 202 25.89 -36.66 3.14
C GLY A 202 24.52 -36.28 2.56
N ALA A 203 24.30 -35.00 2.20
CA ALA A 203 23.04 -34.52 1.65
C ALA A 203 23.25 -33.34 0.68
N PRO A 204 23.71 -33.60 -0.56
CA PRO A 204 24.10 -32.56 -1.52
C PRO A 204 22.99 -31.59 -1.93
N ALA A 205 21.71 -31.93 -1.67
CA ALA A 205 20.58 -31.03 -1.85
C ALA A 205 20.61 -29.80 -0.90
N TYR A 206 21.43 -29.84 0.16
CA TYR A 206 21.77 -28.68 0.95
C TYR A 206 23.07 -28.10 0.42
N HIS A 207 22.96 -27.08 -0.42
CA HIS A 207 24.09 -26.39 -1.03
C HIS A 207 23.80 -24.90 -1.23
N ARG A 208 24.88 -24.14 -1.45
CA ARG A 208 24.84 -22.72 -1.80
C ARG A 208 25.94 -22.39 -2.79
N ILE A 209 25.59 -21.70 -3.87
CA ILE A 209 26.56 -21.18 -4.84
C ILE A 209 27.16 -19.89 -4.29
N ASN A 210 28.49 -19.80 -4.33
CA ASN A 210 29.24 -18.62 -3.97
C ASN A 210 29.60 -17.83 -5.23
N PHE A 211 28.76 -16.85 -5.58
CA PHE A 211 28.95 -16.03 -6.76
C PHE A 211 30.20 -15.12 -6.72
N GLU A 212 30.78 -14.92 -5.54
CA GLU A 212 32.02 -14.17 -5.35
C GLU A 212 33.27 -15.01 -5.68
N ARG A 213 33.13 -16.34 -5.70
CA ARG A 213 34.21 -17.28 -5.99
C ARG A 213 33.99 -17.88 -7.38
N VAL A 214 34.51 -17.20 -8.38
CA VAL A 214 34.35 -17.56 -9.80
C VAL A 214 35.57 -18.34 -10.31
N SER A 215 35.36 -19.19 -11.32
CA SER A 215 36.48 -19.83 -12.03
C SER A 215 37.32 -18.80 -12.79
N THR A 216 38.57 -19.13 -13.10
CA THR A 216 39.44 -18.28 -13.94
C THR A 216 38.81 -17.96 -15.29
N SER A 217 38.16 -18.93 -15.93
CA SER A 217 37.47 -18.71 -17.22
C SER A 217 36.30 -17.72 -17.11
N THR A 218 35.51 -17.82 -16.03
CA THR A 218 34.41 -16.89 -15.75
C THR A 218 34.96 -15.48 -15.50
N MET A 219 36.03 -15.39 -14.71
CA MET A 219 36.67 -14.12 -14.37
C MET A 219 37.24 -13.40 -15.60
N GLN A 220 37.96 -14.14 -16.44
CA GLN A 220 38.51 -13.61 -17.70
C GLN A 220 37.40 -13.09 -18.61
N ARG A 221 36.26 -13.78 -18.67
CA ARG A 221 35.09 -13.32 -19.43
C ARG A 221 34.55 -12.00 -18.86
N TYR A 222 34.37 -11.90 -17.54
CA TYR A 222 33.93 -10.66 -16.89
C TYR A 222 34.89 -9.51 -17.16
N PHE A 223 36.19 -9.74 -17.03
CA PHE A 223 37.20 -8.72 -17.30
C PHE A 223 37.15 -8.27 -18.77
N ALA A 224 37.07 -9.21 -19.70
CA ALA A 224 36.96 -8.88 -21.13
C ALA A 224 35.71 -8.05 -21.44
N MET A 225 34.57 -8.36 -20.82
CA MET A 225 33.31 -7.61 -21.01
C MET A 225 33.43 -6.18 -20.49
N VAL A 226 33.97 -6.01 -19.28
CA VAL A 226 34.14 -4.69 -18.65
C VAL A 226 35.19 -3.87 -19.39
N SER A 227 36.33 -4.45 -19.75
CA SER A 227 37.35 -3.78 -20.55
C SER A 227 36.81 -3.32 -21.90
N SER A 228 36.04 -4.17 -22.59
CA SER A 228 35.38 -3.80 -23.85
C SER A 228 34.40 -2.64 -23.63
N LYS A 229 33.64 -2.67 -22.54
CA LYS A 229 32.70 -1.59 -22.20
C LYS A 229 33.43 -0.27 -21.92
N LEU A 230 34.57 -0.29 -21.22
CA LEU A 230 35.38 0.91 -20.99
C LEU A 230 35.85 1.54 -22.30
N THR A 231 36.32 0.75 -23.26
CA THR A 231 36.74 1.27 -24.57
C THR A 231 35.60 1.97 -25.32
N TYR A 232 34.35 1.53 -25.10
CA TYR A 232 33.17 2.18 -25.64
C TYR A 232 32.80 3.45 -24.86
N LEU A 233 32.83 3.41 -23.53
CA LEU A 233 32.46 4.54 -22.66
C LEU A 233 33.42 5.74 -22.80
N PHE A 234 34.70 5.48 -23.08
CA PHE A 234 35.74 6.49 -23.27
C PHE A 234 36.16 6.66 -24.74
N TYR A 235 35.26 6.32 -25.67
CA TYR A 235 35.57 6.33 -27.10
C TYR A 235 36.12 7.70 -27.59
N GLU A 236 35.50 8.80 -27.14
CA GLU A 236 35.89 10.16 -27.50
C GLU A 236 37.21 10.57 -26.83
N GLU A 237 37.35 10.30 -25.53
CA GLU A 237 38.53 10.64 -24.74
C GLU A 237 39.77 9.88 -25.22
N TRP A 238 39.61 8.62 -25.65
CA TRP A 238 40.71 7.75 -26.05
C TRP A 238 40.94 7.69 -27.56
N GLN A 239 40.29 8.55 -28.35
CA GLN A 239 40.36 8.50 -29.82
C GLN A 239 41.80 8.55 -30.38
N HIS A 240 42.71 9.22 -29.66
CA HIS A 240 44.12 9.40 -30.02
C HIS A 240 45.00 8.18 -29.70
N LEU A 241 44.52 7.26 -28.85
CA LEU A 241 45.23 6.06 -28.46
C LEU A 241 45.09 4.95 -29.52
N SER A 242 46.17 4.20 -29.71
CA SER A 242 46.18 2.94 -30.44
C SER A 242 45.28 1.89 -29.78
N ASN A 243 44.97 0.82 -30.52
CA ASN A 243 44.15 -0.26 -29.99
C ASN A 243 44.84 -1.02 -28.85
N ASP A 244 46.17 -1.11 -28.87
CA ASP A 244 46.93 -1.76 -27.80
C ASP A 244 46.94 -0.92 -26.52
N GLU A 245 47.15 0.39 -26.63
CA GLU A 245 47.03 1.35 -25.51
C GLU A 245 45.63 1.28 -24.87
N LYS A 246 44.57 1.40 -25.68
CA LYS A 246 43.16 1.26 -25.21
C LYS A 246 42.95 -0.04 -24.45
N ARG A 247 43.48 -1.16 -24.95
CA ARG A 247 43.35 -2.48 -24.32
C ARG A 247 44.10 -2.53 -22.99
N ILE A 248 45.34 -2.03 -22.94
CA ILE A 248 46.18 -2.00 -21.73
C ILE A 248 45.50 -1.13 -20.66
N ARG A 249 45.07 0.08 -21.02
CA ARG A 249 44.38 1.01 -20.12
C ARG A 249 43.08 0.43 -19.58
N ALA A 250 42.23 -0.11 -20.46
CA ALA A 250 40.97 -0.72 -20.05
C ALA A 250 41.18 -1.93 -19.12
N ALA A 251 42.18 -2.78 -19.41
CA ALA A 251 42.52 -3.92 -18.56
C ALA A 251 43.08 -3.48 -17.19
N CYS A 252 43.90 -2.43 -17.16
CA CYS A 252 44.38 -1.82 -15.93
C CYS A 252 43.22 -1.31 -15.07
N ILE A 253 42.34 -0.47 -15.64
CA ILE A 253 41.18 0.09 -14.92
C ILE A 253 40.30 -1.04 -14.39
N THR A 254 39.98 -2.03 -15.23
CA THR A 254 39.17 -3.19 -14.84
C THR A 254 39.78 -3.92 -13.64
N SER A 255 41.10 -4.13 -13.66
CA SER A 255 41.81 -4.85 -12.59
C SER A 255 41.84 -4.07 -11.29
N ILE A 256 42.13 -2.76 -11.35
CA ILE A 256 42.17 -1.91 -10.15
C ILE A 256 40.76 -1.76 -9.57
N VAL A 257 39.74 -1.50 -10.40
CA VAL A 257 38.34 -1.43 -9.96
C VAL A 257 37.92 -2.72 -9.28
N PHE A 258 38.21 -3.88 -9.86
CA PHE A 258 37.91 -5.15 -9.19
C PHE A 258 38.65 -5.29 -7.85
N SER A 259 39.92 -4.88 -7.77
CA SER A 259 40.69 -4.99 -6.54
C SER A 259 40.16 -4.10 -5.41
N ARG A 260 39.57 -2.95 -5.73
CA ARG A 260 39.05 -1.97 -4.76
C ARG A 260 37.58 -2.19 -4.42
N GLN A 261 36.76 -2.46 -5.45
CA GLN A 261 35.30 -2.45 -5.38
C GLN A 261 34.67 -3.83 -5.68
N GLY A 262 35.49 -4.85 -5.98
CA GLY A 262 35.00 -6.19 -6.28
C GLY A 262 34.09 -6.25 -7.52
N PHE A 263 33.10 -7.14 -7.50
CA PHE A 263 32.16 -7.26 -8.62
C PHE A 263 31.16 -6.12 -8.71
N GLU A 264 30.94 -5.34 -7.64
CA GLU A 264 30.07 -4.17 -7.69
C GLU A 264 30.61 -3.14 -8.68
N GLY A 265 31.91 -2.79 -8.57
CA GLY A 265 32.54 -1.86 -9.51
C GLY A 265 32.60 -2.38 -10.95
N LEU A 266 32.80 -3.70 -11.14
CA LEU A 266 32.70 -4.31 -12.46
C LEU A 266 31.29 -4.19 -13.06
N SER A 267 30.27 -4.41 -12.23
CA SER A 267 28.87 -4.36 -12.63
C SER A 267 28.43 -2.93 -12.94
N ASP A 268 28.90 -1.94 -12.17
CA ASP A 268 28.64 -0.52 -12.40
C ASP A 268 29.20 -0.05 -13.74
N ILE A 269 30.43 -0.46 -14.09
CA ILE A 269 30.99 -0.18 -15.41
C ILE A 269 30.20 -0.92 -16.50
N TYR A 270 29.93 -2.21 -16.30
CA TYR A 270 29.27 -3.02 -17.31
C TYR A 270 27.85 -2.52 -17.65
N TYR A 271 27.11 -2.05 -16.66
CA TYR A 271 25.77 -1.49 -16.79
C TYR A 271 25.74 0.05 -16.83
N ALA A 272 26.85 0.69 -17.17
CA ALA A 272 26.98 2.15 -17.19
C ALA A 272 25.97 2.90 -18.09
N ASP A 273 25.39 2.22 -19.09
CA ASP A 273 24.38 2.76 -20.00
C ASP A 273 22.97 2.20 -19.73
N ALA A 274 22.81 1.35 -18.71
CA ALA A 274 21.52 0.78 -18.36
C ALA A 274 20.58 1.82 -17.72
N ASN A 275 19.29 1.72 -18.02
CA ASN A 275 18.26 2.55 -17.39
C ASN A 275 18.00 2.09 -15.95
N ILE A 276 17.74 3.04 -15.05
CA ILE A 276 17.38 2.78 -13.63
C ILE A 276 16.19 1.81 -13.50
N LEU A 277 15.22 1.87 -14.42
CA LEU A 277 14.03 1.00 -14.40
C LEU A 277 14.32 -0.42 -14.90
N ASP A 278 15.45 -0.62 -15.59
CA ASP A 278 15.85 -1.92 -16.09
C ASP A 278 16.81 -2.57 -15.10
N ASN A 279 17.78 -1.82 -14.58
CA ASN A 279 18.70 -2.29 -13.54
C ASN A 279 18.81 -1.28 -12.39
N PHE A 280 18.11 -1.50 -11.28
CA PHE A 280 18.11 -0.55 -10.16
C PHE A 280 19.44 -0.52 -9.40
N SER A 281 20.15 -1.65 -9.34
CA SER A 281 21.39 -1.80 -8.57
C SER A 281 22.62 -1.29 -9.30
N HIS A 282 22.67 -1.44 -10.63
CA HIS A 282 23.80 -1.00 -11.47
C HIS A 282 23.27 -0.34 -12.73
N ASN A 283 23.50 0.96 -12.90
CA ASN A 283 22.92 1.73 -14.00
C ASN A 283 23.74 2.98 -14.30
N SER A 284 23.23 3.79 -15.23
CA SER A 284 23.82 5.08 -15.58
C SER A 284 24.00 6.05 -14.41
N TRP A 285 23.19 5.94 -13.35
CA TRP A 285 23.34 6.78 -12.17
C TRP A 285 24.46 6.29 -11.24
N THR A 286 24.59 4.98 -11.02
CA THR A 286 25.71 4.43 -10.23
C THR A 286 27.03 4.67 -10.94
N TRP A 287 27.06 4.46 -12.26
CA TRP A 287 28.21 4.80 -13.09
C TRP A 287 28.57 6.28 -13.03
N TYR A 288 27.58 7.18 -13.10
CA TYR A 288 27.84 8.62 -13.01
C TYR A 288 28.59 8.96 -11.71
N PHE A 289 28.11 8.49 -10.56
CA PHE A 289 28.78 8.73 -9.29
C PHE A 289 30.18 8.10 -9.24
N MET A 290 30.32 6.87 -9.73
CA MET A 290 31.62 6.20 -9.80
C MET A 290 32.61 7.01 -10.66
N LYS A 291 32.25 7.36 -11.90
CA LYS A 291 33.12 8.11 -12.83
C LYS A 291 33.53 9.46 -12.27
N THR A 292 32.66 10.15 -11.52
CA THR A 292 32.94 11.47 -10.95
C THR A 292 33.63 11.45 -9.57
N SER A 293 33.89 10.25 -9.03
CA SER A 293 34.54 10.12 -7.72
C SER A 293 36.04 10.39 -7.81
N ASP A 294 36.61 11.00 -6.76
CA ASP A 294 38.06 11.19 -6.64
C ASP A 294 38.81 9.85 -6.76
N GLU A 295 38.22 8.78 -6.22
CA GLU A 295 38.77 7.42 -6.30
C GLU A 295 38.92 6.95 -7.75
N PHE A 296 37.93 7.21 -8.61
CA PHE A 296 37.99 6.77 -10.00
C PHE A 296 38.97 7.63 -10.83
N GLU A 297 39.08 8.92 -10.55
CA GLU A 297 40.09 9.79 -11.15
C GLU A 297 41.52 9.32 -10.79
N GLU A 298 41.75 8.89 -9.54
CA GLU A 298 43.03 8.26 -9.15
C GLU A 298 43.32 6.99 -9.96
N ILE A 299 42.30 6.16 -10.20
CA ILE A 299 42.44 4.93 -11.01
C ILE A 299 42.81 5.28 -12.45
N LEU A 300 42.16 6.29 -13.05
CA LEU A 300 42.47 6.76 -14.40
C LEU A 300 43.92 7.25 -14.50
N ALA A 301 44.35 8.09 -13.55
CA ALA A 301 45.71 8.61 -13.51
C ALA A 301 46.76 7.50 -13.35
N ALA A 302 46.52 6.54 -12.45
CA ALA A 302 47.43 5.42 -12.22
C ALA A 302 47.58 4.55 -13.49
N CYS A 303 46.47 4.27 -14.18
CA CYS A 303 46.51 3.46 -15.39
C CYS A 303 47.11 4.17 -16.60
N GLN A 304 47.07 5.51 -16.65
CA GLN A 304 47.78 6.27 -17.66
C GLN A 304 49.30 6.13 -17.50
N VAL A 305 49.82 6.26 -16.28
CA VAL A 305 51.27 6.09 -16.01
C VAL A 305 51.75 4.69 -16.39
N ILE A 306 50.99 3.65 -16.03
CA ILE A 306 51.33 2.26 -16.37
C ILE A 306 51.35 2.03 -17.88
N GLU A 307 50.43 2.63 -18.62
CA GLU A 307 50.42 2.54 -20.08
C GLU A 307 51.69 3.19 -20.67
N GLU A 308 52.07 4.37 -20.18
CA GLU A 308 53.27 5.09 -20.62
C GLU A 308 54.58 4.34 -20.31
N GLU A 309 54.65 3.59 -19.20
CA GLU A 309 55.83 2.77 -18.82
C GLU A 309 55.98 1.46 -19.61
N LEU A 310 54.89 0.95 -20.21
CA LEU A 310 54.89 -0.28 -21.00
C LEU A 310 55.28 -0.06 -22.47
N HIS A 311 55.41 1.21 -22.89
CA HIS A 311 55.79 1.66 -24.23
C HIS A 311 57.26 2.11 -24.30
#